data_AF-A0A353DI36-F1
#
_entry.id   AF-A0A353DI36-F1
#
_cell.length_a   1.000
_cell.length_b   1.000
_cell.length_c   1.000
_cell.angle_alpha   90.00
_cell.angle_beta   90.00
_cell.angle_gamma   90.00
#
_symmetry.space_group_name_H-M   'P 1'
#
loop_
_entity.id
_entity.type
_entity.pdbx_description
1 polymer ?
#
loop_
_entity_poly.entity_id
_entity_poly.type
_entity_poly.pdbx_seq_one_letter_code
_entity_poly.pdbx_strand_id
1 'polypeptide(L)'
;MIDRLLVFSNPQVQKLLKEDFIPVAADDWYQRRRKDSEGEFFRKVADQGPRSSGGTRQGHYVFTPGGTLLGYNNNRGPDRRLKMMRDSLKKWEELPREARSAVVRERGKIDERYVRTLPDDVQVIKVYTR
;
A
#
# COMPACT_ATOMS: atom_id res chain seq x y z
N MET A 1 5.83 -12.38 -18.47
CA MET A 1 5.40 -11.64 -17.26
C MET A 1 6.65 -11.32 -16.44
N ILE A 2 7.33 -10.17 -16.69
CA ILE A 2 8.70 -9.87 -16.13
C ILE A 2 8.82 -8.44 -15.55
N ASP A 3 7.76 -7.63 -15.55
CA ASP A 3 7.92 -6.16 -15.57
C ASP A 3 7.68 -5.44 -14.22
N ARG A 4 7.19 -6.12 -13.16
CA ARG A 4 7.04 -5.49 -11.83
C ARG A 4 8.32 -5.48 -11.01
N LEU A 5 9.25 -6.39 -11.31
CA LEU A 5 10.54 -6.49 -10.64
C LEU A 5 11.34 -5.18 -10.82
N LEU A 6 11.18 -4.53 -11.97
CA LEU A 6 11.96 -3.37 -12.42
C LEU A 6 11.77 -2.09 -11.60
N VAL A 7 10.60 -1.89 -10.99
CA VAL A 7 10.34 -0.70 -10.16
C VAL A 7 11.01 -0.82 -8.81
N PHE A 8 10.85 -1.98 -8.16
CA PHE A 8 11.36 -2.19 -6.80
C PHE A 8 12.83 -2.59 -6.77
N SER A 9 13.43 -2.94 -7.92
CA SER A 9 14.88 -3.03 -8.08
C SER A 9 15.56 -1.68 -8.32
N ASN A 10 14.81 -0.61 -8.59
CA ASN A 10 15.38 0.72 -8.80
C ASN A 10 15.97 1.27 -7.47
N PRO A 11 17.28 1.61 -7.42
CA PRO A 11 17.92 2.04 -6.18
C PRO A 11 17.31 3.30 -5.56
N GLN A 12 16.84 4.24 -6.38
CA GLN A 12 16.24 5.48 -5.89
C GLN A 12 14.86 5.22 -5.28
N VAL A 13 14.08 4.30 -5.86
CA VAL A 13 12.80 3.86 -5.27
C VAL A 13 13.07 3.20 -3.92
N GLN A 14 14.04 2.30 -3.85
CA GLN A 14 14.40 1.63 -2.59
C GLN A 14 14.88 2.62 -1.52
N LYS A 15 15.68 3.62 -1.90
CA LYS A 15 16.15 4.66 -0.98
C LYS A 15 14.98 5.39 -0.33
N LEU A 16 14.09 5.95 -1.15
CA LEU A 16 12.91 6.66 -0.65
C LEU A 16 12.03 5.76 0.23
N LEU A 17 11.80 4.50 -0.17
CA LEU A 17 11.01 3.56 0.62
C LEU A 17 11.62 3.24 2.00
N LYS A 18 12.94 3.38 2.16
CA LYS A 18 13.63 3.14 3.44
C LYS A 18 13.71 4.38 4.31
N GLU A 19 13.85 5.55 3.70
CA GLU A 19 14.15 6.80 4.40
C GLU A 19 12.90 7.64 4.67
N ASP A 20 11.94 7.68 3.74
CA ASP A 20 10.84 8.66 3.75
C ASP A 20 9.43 8.04 3.84
N PHE A 21 9.31 6.72 3.70
CA PHE A 21 8.03 6.02 3.65
C PHE A 21 7.96 4.81 4.57
N ILE A 22 6.74 4.42 4.93
CA ILE A 22 6.44 3.12 5.54
C ILE A 22 5.86 2.21 4.44
N PRO A 23 6.66 1.28 3.87
CA PRO A 23 6.18 0.42 2.80
C PRO A 23 5.25 -0.67 3.34
N VAL A 24 4.09 -0.82 2.72
CA VAL A 24 3.14 -1.91 3.02
C VAL A 24 2.78 -2.62 1.72
N ALA A 25 2.88 -3.95 1.74
CA ALA A 25 2.40 -4.80 0.66
C ALA A 25 1.10 -5.48 1.08
N ALA A 26 0.11 -5.46 0.20
CA ALA A 26 -1.20 -6.05 0.46
C ALA A 26 -1.81 -6.65 -0.82
N ASP A 27 -2.63 -7.68 -0.64
CA ASP A 27 -3.36 -8.31 -1.75
C ASP A 27 -4.67 -7.54 -2.02
N ASP A 28 -4.75 -6.90 -3.20
CA ASP A 28 -5.95 -6.20 -3.68
C ASP A 28 -7.21 -7.08 -3.62
N TRP A 29 -7.10 -8.39 -3.88
CA TRP A 29 -8.25 -9.30 -3.83
C TRP A 29 -8.83 -9.44 -2.43
N TYR A 30 -7.95 -9.51 -1.43
CA TYR A 30 -8.30 -9.65 -0.02
C TYR A 30 -8.80 -8.31 0.52
N GLN A 31 -7.98 -7.26 0.41
CA GLN A 31 -8.27 -5.98 1.06
C GLN A 31 -9.55 -5.33 0.55
N ARG A 32 -9.85 -5.45 -0.75
CA ARG A 32 -11.09 -4.85 -1.27
C ARG A 32 -12.36 -5.60 -0.84
N ARG A 33 -12.28 -6.84 -0.35
CA ARG A 33 -13.44 -7.70 -0.05
C ARG A 33 -13.66 -8.01 1.42
N ARG A 34 -12.59 -8.04 2.21
CA ARG A 34 -12.68 -8.32 3.64
C ARG A 34 -13.60 -7.31 4.34
N LYS A 35 -14.44 -7.81 5.24
CA LYS A 35 -15.45 -7.05 5.98
C LYS A 35 -15.00 -6.81 7.41
N ASP A 36 -13.85 -6.15 7.54
CA ASP A 36 -13.26 -5.70 8.79
C ASP A 36 -12.65 -4.30 8.64
N SER A 37 -12.10 -3.78 9.74
CA SER A 37 -11.52 -2.45 9.86
C SER A 37 -10.44 -2.17 8.81
N GLU A 38 -9.59 -3.16 8.51
CA GLU A 38 -8.50 -3.06 7.55
C GLU A 38 -9.03 -2.94 6.12
N GLY A 39 -10.02 -3.77 5.76
CA GLY A 39 -10.68 -3.66 4.45
C GLY A 39 -11.43 -2.35 4.30
N GLU A 40 -12.16 -1.92 5.33
CA GLU A 40 -12.87 -0.63 5.31
C GLU A 40 -11.92 0.54 5.12
N PHE A 41 -10.79 0.55 5.83
CA PHE A 41 -9.76 1.56 5.69
C PHE A 41 -9.18 1.58 4.27
N PHE A 42 -8.76 0.43 3.74
CA PHE A 42 -8.22 0.35 2.39
C PHE A 42 -9.21 0.85 1.33
N ARG A 43 -10.50 0.47 1.45
CA ARG A 43 -11.53 0.95 0.52
C ARG A 43 -11.70 2.47 0.60
N LYS A 44 -11.77 3.05 1.80
CA LYS A 44 -11.84 4.51 1.99
C LYS A 44 -10.67 5.26 1.35
N VAL A 45 -9.46 4.71 1.42
CA VAL A 45 -8.29 5.29 0.72
C VAL A 45 -8.46 5.16 -0.80
N ALA A 46 -8.77 3.96 -1.28
CA ALA A 46 -8.86 3.68 -2.72
C ALA A 46 -9.99 4.45 -3.42
N ASP A 47 -11.08 4.73 -2.71
CA ASP A 47 -12.25 5.46 -3.23
C ASP A 47 -11.97 6.95 -3.48
N GLN A 48 -10.90 7.50 -2.91
CA GLN A 48 -10.39 8.85 -3.23
C GLN A 48 -9.61 8.88 -4.56
N GLY A 49 -9.25 7.72 -5.10
CA GLY A 49 -8.47 7.58 -6.33
C GLY A 49 -9.31 7.21 -7.55
N PRO A 50 -8.67 7.00 -8.70
CA PRO A 50 -9.35 6.64 -9.96
C PRO A 50 -9.88 5.20 -10.00
N ARG A 51 -9.86 4.47 -8.88
CA ARG A 51 -10.29 3.06 -8.76
C ARG A 51 -11.52 2.88 -7.87
N SER A 52 -12.32 3.93 -7.69
CA SER A 52 -13.54 3.94 -6.87
C SER A 52 -14.71 3.09 -7.42
N SER A 53 -14.68 2.70 -8.70
CA SER A 53 -15.81 2.08 -9.42
C SER A 53 -16.05 0.58 -9.16
N GLY A 54 -15.63 0.05 -8.00
CA GLY A 54 -15.91 -1.35 -7.59
C GLY A 54 -15.11 -2.44 -8.33
N GLY A 55 -14.23 -2.07 -9.26
CA GLY A 55 -13.35 -2.99 -9.98
C GLY A 55 -12.10 -3.42 -9.18
N THR A 56 -11.03 -3.78 -9.88
CA THR A 56 -9.72 -3.94 -9.24
C THR A 56 -9.25 -2.60 -8.67
N ARG A 57 -8.77 -2.62 -7.42
CA ARG A 57 -8.10 -1.48 -6.78
C ARG A 57 -6.59 -1.69 -6.78
N GLN A 58 -6.08 -2.49 -7.71
CA GLN A 58 -4.65 -2.70 -7.89
C GLN A 58 -3.95 -1.40 -8.28
N GLY A 59 -2.78 -1.22 -7.67
CA GLY A 59 -1.88 -0.12 -7.92
C GLY A 59 -1.08 0.18 -6.69
N HIS A 60 -0.40 1.32 -6.74
CA HIS A 60 0.36 1.79 -5.60
C HIS A 60 -0.23 3.11 -5.13
N TYR A 61 -0.35 3.22 -3.82
CA TYR A 61 -0.95 4.34 -3.13
C TYR A 61 0.09 4.96 -2.21
N VAL A 62 0.11 6.28 -2.12
CA VAL A 62 0.77 7.02 -1.05
C VAL A 62 -0.32 7.81 -0.36
N PHE A 63 -0.45 7.62 0.95
CA PHE A 63 -1.50 8.21 1.75
C PHE A 63 -0.98 8.51 3.16
N THR A 64 -1.64 9.45 3.84
CA THR A 64 -1.31 9.82 5.23
C THR A 64 -1.71 8.71 6.21
N PRO A 65 -1.20 8.70 7.45
CA PRO A 65 -1.66 7.76 8.47
C PRO A 65 -3.20 7.76 8.68
N GLY A 66 -3.84 8.91 8.47
CA GLY A 66 -5.30 9.06 8.56
C GLY A 66 -6.07 8.52 7.33
N GLY A 67 -5.38 8.09 6.28
CA GLY A 67 -5.98 7.57 5.06
C GLY A 67 -6.30 8.62 3.99
N THR A 68 -5.74 9.83 4.08
CA THR A 68 -5.87 10.83 3.01
C THR A 68 -4.93 10.49 1.87
N LEU A 69 -5.47 10.34 0.66
CA LEU A 69 -4.70 9.97 -0.52
C LEU A 69 -3.84 11.14 -1.02
N LEU A 70 -2.53 10.94 -1.11
CA LEU A 70 -1.57 11.93 -1.64
C LEU A 70 -1.19 11.64 -3.09
N GLY A 71 -1.12 10.36 -3.45
CA GLY A 71 -0.75 9.93 -4.79
C GLY A 71 -1.22 8.52 -5.11
N TYR A 72 -1.60 8.32 -6.36
CA TYR A 72 -1.91 7.01 -6.93
C TYR A 72 -1.26 6.86 -8.30
N ASN A 73 -0.72 5.67 -8.57
CA ASN A 73 -0.29 5.29 -9.90
C ASN A 73 -0.17 3.76 -10.05
N ASN A 74 -0.60 3.21 -11.20
CA ASN A 74 -0.52 1.77 -11.55
C ASN A 74 0.41 1.47 -12.75
N ASN A 75 1.23 2.44 -13.15
CA ASN A 75 2.23 2.30 -14.20
C ASN A 75 3.42 1.47 -13.72
N ARG A 76 4.13 0.89 -14.69
CA ARG A 76 5.27 -0.02 -14.48
C ARG A 76 6.63 0.66 -14.58
N GLY A 77 6.69 1.90 -15.04
CA GLY A 77 7.96 2.63 -15.18
C GLY A 77 8.43 3.26 -13.86
N PRO A 78 9.73 3.11 -13.49
CA PRO A 78 10.28 3.69 -12.27
C PRO A 78 10.21 5.21 -12.25
N ASP A 79 10.31 5.90 -13.40
CA ASP A 79 10.26 7.37 -13.44
C ASP A 79 8.91 7.93 -12.98
N ARG A 80 7.82 7.31 -13.47
CA ARG A 80 6.46 7.69 -13.02
C ARG A 80 6.23 7.33 -11.55
N ARG A 81 6.94 6.32 -11.03
CA ARG A 81 6.91 5.96 -9.60
C ARG A 81 7.60 7.03 -8.77
N LEU A 82 8.85 7.36 -9.12
CA LEU A 82 9.66 8.37 -8.45
C LEU A 82 8.99 9.74 -8.47
N LYS A 83 8.41 10.13 -9.62
CA LYS A 83 7.65 11.38 -9.71
C LYS A 83 6.48 11.38 -8.72
N MET A 84 5.66 10.33 -8.71
CA MET A 84 4.52 10.25 -7.79
C MET A 84 4.96 10.27 -6.31
N MET A 85 6.05 9.57 -5.95
CA MET A 85 6.59 9.58 -4.59
C MET A 85 7.04 10.98 -4.18
N ARG A 86 7.81 11.67 -5.03
CA ARG A 86 8.28 13.05 -4.78
C ARG A 86 7.12 14.04 -4.69
N ASP A 87 6.15 13.96 -5.59
CA ASP A 87 4.96 14.83 -5.56
C ASP A 87 4.14 14.59 -4.28
N SER A 88 4.07 13.33 -3.81
CA SER A 88 3.37 13.00 -2.58
C SER A 88 4.10 13.52 -1.33
N LEU A 89 5.44 13.51 -1.32
CA LEU A 89 6.24 14.13 -0.24
C LEU A 89 6.05 15.64 -0.19
N LYS A 90 5.96 16.31 -1.35
CA LYS A 90 5.64 17.75 -1.38
C LYS A 90 4.28 18.04 -0.74
N LYS A 91 3.25 17.28 -1.14
CA LYS A 91 1.91 17.40 -0.53
C LYS A 91 1.94 17.09 0.97
N TRP A 92 2.75 16.13 1.40
CA TRP A 92 2.93 15.83 2.81
C TRP A 92 3.51 17.02 3.58
N GLU A 93 4.51 17.69 3.02
CA GLU A 93 5.11 18.88 3.64
C GLU A 93 4.18 20.11 3.65
N GLU A 94 3.19 20.16 2.78
CA GLU A 94 2.16 21.20 2.77
C GLU A 94 1.02 20.92 3.76
N LEU A 95 0.89 19.68 4.26
CA LEU A 95 -0.19 19.33 5.18
C LEU A 95 0.03 19.92 6.58
N PRO A 96 -1.05 20.34 7.26
CA PRO A 96 -1.00 20.74 8.65
C PRO A 96 -0.55 19.57 9.53
N ARG A 97 0.15 19.87 10.64
CA ARG A 97 0.80 18.86 11.48
C ARG A 97 -0.19 17.83 12.04
N GLU A 98 -1.42 18.27 12.30
CA GLU A 98 -2.52 17.44 12.81
C GLU A 98 -2.87 16.34 11.82
N ALA A 99 -2.88 16.64 10.51
CA ALA A 99 -3.18 15.70 9.43
C ALA A 99 -2.03 14.71 9.15
N ARG A 100 -0.84 14.94 9.74
CA ARG A 100 0.32 14.05 9.65
C ARG A 100 0.34 12.96 10.72
N SER A 101 -0.64 12.96 11.62
CA SER A 101 -0.78 11.94 12.67
C SER A 101 -2.12 11.23 12.57
N ALA A 102 -2.18 10.01 13.07
CA ALA A 102 -3.43 9.30 13.25
C ALA A 102 -3.39 8.46 14.51
N VAL A 103 -4.54 8.34 15.16
CA VAL A 103 -4.72 7.41 16.27
C VAL A 103 -4.87 6.02 15.67
N VAL A 104 -3.91 5.15 15.96
CA VAL A 104 -4.00 3.73 15.62
C VAL A 104 -5.10 3.12 16.48
N ARG A 105 -6.20 2.71 15.85
CA ARG A 105 -7.30 2.04 16.54
C ARG A 105 -6.94 0.59 16.79
N GLU A 106 -7.52 0.02 17.84
CA GLU A 106 -7.54 -1.43 18.04
C GLU A 106 -8.02 -2.14 16.78
N ARG A 107 -7.34 -3.23 16.42
CA ARG A 107 -7.55 -3.94 15.14
C ARG A 107 -8.99 -4.45 14.99
N GLY A 108 -9.66 -4.72 16.11
CA GLY A 108 -11.03 -5.24 16.15
C GLY A 108 -11.11 -6.68 15.64
N LYS A 109 -12.32 -7.13 15.31
CA LYS A 109 -12.57 -8.46 14.75
C LYS A 109 -12.02 -8.56 13.33
N ILE A 110 -11.23 -9.61 13.07
CA ILE A 110 -10.66 -9.89 11.76
C ILE A 110 -11.65 -10.73 10.94
N ASP A 111 -11.77 -10.45 9.64
CA ASP A 111 -12.55 -11.30 8.73
C ASP A 111 -11.77 -12.58 8.43
N GLU A 112 -12.12 -13.67 9.14
CA GLU A 112 -11.45 -14.97 9.08
C GLU A 112 -11.36 -15.57 7.67
N ARG A 113 -12.27 -15.19 6.76
CA ARG A 113 -12.25 -15.64 5.35
C ARG A 113 -11.02 -15.17 4.58
N TYR A 114 -10.33 -14.15 5.09
CA TYR A 114 -9.17 -13.52 4.47
C TYR A 114 -7.91 -13.62 5.34
N VAL A 115 -7.91 -14.51 6.33
CA VAL A 115 -6.73 -14.87 7.12
C VAL A 115 -6.15 -16.19 6.58
N ARG A 116 -4.84 -16.22 6.35
CA ARG A 116 -4.12 -17.47 6.08
C ARG A 116 -3.37 -17.88 7.33
N THR A 117 -3.86 -18.91 8.00
CA THR A 117 -3.13 -19.58 9.07
C THR A 117 -2.28 -20.67 8.45
N LEU A 118 -0.99 -20.70 8.78
CA LEU A 118 -0.15 -21.82 8.41
C LEU A 118 -0.56 -23.02 9.29
N PRO A 119 -0.75 -24.22 8.73
CA PRO A 119 -0.89 -25.43 9.53
C PRO A 119 0.36 -25.66 10.39
N ASP A 120 0.21 -26.37 11.51
CA ASP A 120 1.31 -26.61 12.46
C ASP A 120 2.42 -27.52 11.89
N ASP A 121 2.13 -28.27 10.82
CA ASP A 121 3.00 -29.27 10.21
C ASP A 121 3.70 -28.81 8.91
N VAL A 122 3.76 -27.50 8.65
CA VAL A 122 4.43 -26.97 7.45
C VAL A 122 5.88 -26.57 7.69
N GLN A 123 6.74 -26.85 6.72
CA GLN A 123 8.11 -26.33 6.68
C GLN A 123 8.20 -25.08 5.80
N VAL A 124 8.60 -23.95 6.40
CA VAL A 124 8.84 -22.69 5.66
C VAL A 124 10.21 -22.73 4.99
N ILE A 125 10.24 -22.74 3.65
CA ILE A 125 11.47 -22.67 2.87
C ILE A 125 11.71 -21.23 2.40
N LYS A 126 12.82 -20.61 2.82
CA LYS A 126 13.25 -19.30 2.32
C LYS A 126 13.96 -19.48 0.98
N VAL A 127 13.32 -19.04 -0.10
CA VAL A 127 13.92 -19.03 -1.43
C VAL A 127 14.46 -17.62 -1.72
N TYR A 128 15.75 -17.52 -1.98
CA TYR A 128 16.38 -16.29 -2.46
C TYR A 128 16.59 -16.43 -3.97
N THR A 129 15.88 -15.62 -4.76
CA THR A 129 16.17 -15.50 -6.18
C THR A 129 17.17 -14.35 -6.37
N ARG A 130 18.10 -14.52 -7.32
CA ARG A 130 19.00 -13.44 -7.75
C ARG A 130 18.24 -12.40 -8.56
#